data_AF-A0A932QYD5-F1
#
_entry.id   AF-A0A932QYD5-F1
#
_cell.length_a   1.000
_cell.length_b   1.000
_cell.length_c   1.000
_cell.angle_alpha   90.00
_cell.angle_beta   90.00
_cell.angle_gamma   90.00
#
_symmetry.space_group_name_H-M   'P 1'
#
loop_
_entity.id
_entity.type
_entity.pdbx_description
1 polymer ?
#
loop_
_entity_poly.entity_id
_entity_poly.type
_entity_poly.pdbx_seq_one_letter_code
_entity_poly.pdbx_strand_id
1 'polypeptide(L)'
;NGSTKTKVAVEGIVDKVTHEPDGDYHIIIRPQYLPLPVLVTEAIPEIKDLPLPKEGDHIKIWGITRFDEPHNWWELHPVIGWEKL
;
A
#
# COMPACT_ATOMS: atom_id res chain seq x y z
N ASN A 1 3.06 13.56 -9.47
CA ASN A 1 3.87 12.82 -10.44
C ASN A 1 4.11 11.40 -9.95
N GLY A 2 3.22 10.47 -10.31
CA GLY A 2 3.54 9.04 -10.17
C GLY A 2 4.07 8.49 -11.48
N SER A 3 4.86 7.43 -11.40
CA SER A 3 5.45 6.71 -12.53
C SER A 3 5.79 5.32 -12.06
N THR A 4 5.73 4.32 -12.95
CA THR A 4 6.18 2.93 -12.69
C THR A 4 7.66 2.80 -12.30
N LYS A 5 8.39 3.92 -12.19
CA LYS A 5 9.78 4.00 -11.72
C LYS A 5 9.95 4.84 -10.45
N THR A 6 8.93 5.58 -10.03
CA THR A 6 9.02 6.45 -8.85
C THR A 6 8.79 5.61 -7.61
N LYS A 7 9.80 5.56 -6.74
CA LYS A 7 9.67 5.01 -5.39
C LYS A 7 9.15 6.10 -4.46
N VAL A 8 8.12 5.79 -3.68
CA VAL A 8 7.57 6.69 -2.67
C VAL A 8 7.43 5.98 -1.33
N ALA A 9 7.40 6.77 -0.26
CA ALA A 9 7.03 6.31 1.07
C ALA A 9 5.83 7.13 1.56
N VAL A 10 4.88 6.47 2.23
CA VAL A 10 3.65 7.06 2.75
C VAL A 10 3.51 6.68 4.22
N GLU A 11 3.14 7.64 5.04
CA GLU A 11 2.82 7.48 6.45
C GLU A 11 1.32 7.64 6.66
N GLY A 12 0.74 6.77 7.49
CA GLY A 12 -0.66 6.87 7.84
C GLY A 12 -1.15 5.74 8.74
N ILE A 13 -2.44 5.79 9.04
CA ILE A 13 -3.12 4.80 9.86
C ILE A 13 -3.71 3.73 8.94
N VAL A 14 -3.47 2.46 9.25
CA VAL A 14 -4.12 1.35 8.56
C VAL A 14 -5.60 1.35 8.89
N ASP A 15 -6.42 1.51 7.87
CA ASP A 15 -7.88 1.54 8.00
C ASP A 15 -8.50 0.16 7.81
N LYS A 16 -7.99 -0.59 6.84
CA LYS A 16 -8.52 -1.90 6.49
C LYS A 16 -7.45 -2.81 5.90
N VAL A 17 -7.50 -4.09 6.22
CA VAL A 17 -6.71 -5.12 5.53
C VAL A 17 -7.66 -6.16 4.97
N THR A 18 -7.71 -6.28 3.65
CA THR A 18 -8.58 -7.23 2.94
C THR A 18 -7.73 -8.27 2.21
N HIS A 19 -8.10 -9.54 2.30
CA HIS A 19 -7.49 -10.61 1.51
C HIS A 19 -8.40 -10.93 0.32
N GLU A 20 -7.85 -10.86 -0.89
CA GLU A 20 -8.58 -11.09 -2.13
C GLU A 20 -8.45 -12.54 -2.62
N PRO A 21 -9.42 -13.05 -3.42
CA PRO A 21 -9.44 -14.44 -3.85
C PRO A 21 -8.26 -14.87 -4.76
N ASP A 22 -7.58 -13.92 -5.38
CA ASP A 22 -6.36 -14.12 -6.17
C ASP A 22 -5.10 -14.27 -5.32
N GLY A 23 -5.22 -14.06 -4.00
CA GLY A 23 -4.14 -14.21 -3.03
C GLY A 23 -3.49 -12.89 -2.62
N ASP A 24 -3.99 -11.76 -3.12
CA ASP A 24 -3.45 -10.43 -2.82
C ASP A 24 -4.06 -9.80 -1.55
N TYR A 25 -3.32 -8.87 -0.95
CA TYR A 25 -3.75 -8.17 0.25
C TYR A 25 -3.97 -6.69 -0.03
N HIS A 26 -5.20 -6.21 0.07
CA HIS A 26 -5.50 -4.78 -0.01
C HIS A 26 -5.39 -4.14 1.37
N ILE A 27 -4.28 -3.43 1.60
CA ILE A 27 -4.06 -2.64 2.82
C ILE A 27 -4.45 -1.20 2.52
N ILE A 28 -5.54 -0.73 3.10
CA ILE A 28 -5.97 0.66 2.95
C ILE A 28 -5.32 1.49 4.05
N ILE A 29 -4.53 2.50 3.66
CA ILE A 29 -3.95 3.46 4.59
C ILE A 29 -4.64 4.80 4.40
N ARG A 30 -5.06 5.42 5.50
CA ARG A 30 -5.50 6.82 5.52
C ARG A 30 -4.30 7.70 5.80
N PRO A 31 -3.82 8.48 4.83
CA PRO A 31 -2.77 9.46 5.06
C PRO A 31 -3.34 10.58 5.92
N GLN A 32 -2.58 11.09 6.89
CA GLN A 32 -3.03 12.25 7.69
C GLN A 32 -3.25 13.51 6.81
N TYR A 33 -2.65 13.56 5.62
CA TYR A 33 -2.58 14.77 4.79
C TYR A 33 -3.16 14.63 3.37
N LEU A 34 -3.74 13.48 3.00
CA LEU A 34 -4.31 13.28 1.66
C LEU A 34 -5.73 12.67 1.76
N PRO A 35 -6.70 13.15 0.96
CA PRO A 35 -8.09 12.71 1.02
C PRO A 35 -8.37 11.36 0.34
N LEU A 36 -7.36 10.73 -0.25
CA LEU A 36 -7.51 9.47 -0.98
C LEU A 36 -7.03 8.31 -0.10
N PRO A 37 -7.76 7.19 -0.04
CA PRO A 37 -7.19 5.95 0.45
C PRO A 37 -6.00 5.63 -0.45
N VAL A 38 -4.80 5.63 0.13
CA VAL A 38 -3.61 5.20 -0.58
C VAL A 38 -3.41 3.77 -0.16
N LEU A 39 -3.33 2.87 -1.15
CA LEU A 39 -2.67 1.57 -1.13
C LEU A 39 -3.60 0.38 -1.45
N VAL A 40 -3.20 -0.33 -2.50
CA VAL A 40 -3.58 -1.69 -2.90
C VAL A 40 -2.25 -2.43 -2.99
N THR A 41 -2.09 -3.55 -2.27
CA THR A 41 -0.80 -4.27 -2.23
C THR A 41 -0.94 -5.62 -2.93
N GLU A 42 -0.21 -5.80 -4.02
CA GLU A 42 0.05 -7.13 -4.53
C GLU A 42 1.17 -7.74 -3.69
N ALA A 43 0.95 -8.96 -3.21
CA ALA A 43 1.96 -9.72 -2.51
C ALA A 43 2.95 -10.29 -3.53
N ILE A 44 3.80 -9.44 -4.12
CA ILE A 44 4.99 -9.95 -4.79
C ILE A 44 5.88 -10.67 -3.76
N PRO A 45 6.63 -11.71 -4.17
CA PRO A 45 7.32 -12.63 -3.27
C PRO A 45 8.17 -11.98 -2.17
N GLU A 46 8.70 -10.77 -2.39
CA GLU A 46 9.50 -10.04 -1.39
C GLU A 46 8.72 -9.55 -0.15
N ILE A 47 7.38 -9.46 -0.19
CA ILE A 47 6.56 -9.13 1.00
C ILE A 47 6.17 -10.36 1.82
N LYS A 48 6.33 -11.58 1.28
CA LYS A 48 5.96 -12.80 2.03
C LYS A 48 6.67 -12.92 3.38
N ASP A 49 7.82 -12.27 3.53
CA ASP A 49 8.61 -12.29 4.75
C ASP A 49 8.27 -11.15 5.73
N LEU A 50 7.44 -10.19 5.33
CA LEU A 50 6.95 -9.14 6.22
C LEU A 50 5.58 -9.53 6.79
N PRO A 51 5.37 -9.42 8.12
CA PRO A 51 4.03 -9.58 8.67
C PRO A 51 3.08 -8.56 8.03
N LEU A 52 1.78 -8.85 7.98
CA LEU A 52 0.80 -7.84 7.58
C LEU A 52 0.59 -6.86 8.75
N PRO A 53 0.48 -5.55 8.47
CA PRO A 53 0.09 -4.59 9.50
C PRO A 53 -1.36 -4.84 9.93
N LYS A 54 -1.73 -4.37 11.12
CA LYS A 54 -3.10 -4.50 11.63
C LYS A 54 -3.88 -3.22 11.44
N GLU A 55 -5.20 -3.34 11.33
CA GLU A 55 -6.10 -2.18 11.38
C GLU A 55 -5.85 -1.37 12.66
N GLY A 56 -5.71 -0.05 12.50
CA GLY A 56 -5.35 0.90 13.56
C GLY A 56 -3.84 1.11 13.76
N ASP A 57 -2.97 0.33 13.12
CA ASP A 57 -1.53 0.56 13.21
C ASP A 57 -1.13 1.87 12.53
N HIS A 58 -0.28 2.64 13.19
CA HIS A 58 0.43 3.75 12.56
C HIS A 58 1.67 3.20 11.88
N ILE A 59 1.74 3.31 10.56
CA ILE A 59 2.81 2.71 9.78
C ILE A 59 3.37 3.68 8.75
N LYS A 60 4.58 3.36 8.31
CA LYS A 60 5.18 3.89 7.11
C LYS A 60 5.39 2.76 6.11
N ILE A 61 4.90 2.93 4.89
CA ILE A 61 4.99 1.95 3.80
C ILE A 61 5.71 2.56 2.60
N TRP A 62 6.44 1.77 1.82
CA TRP A 62 7.15 2.25 0.63
C TRP A 62 7.16 1.25 -0.51
N GLY A 63 7.22 1.77 -1.74
CA GLY A 63 7.14 0.97 -2.96
C GLY A 63 7.07 1.83 -4.21
N ILE A 64 6.60 1.26 -5.32
CA ILE A 64 6.55 1.92 -6.62
C ILE A 64 5.16 2.52 -6.83
N THR A 65 5.06 3.79 -7.22
CA THR A 65 3.76 4.35 -7.60
C THR A 65 3.31 3.83 -8.95
N ARG A 66 2.07 3.42 -9.08
CA ARG A 66 1.46 3.06 -10.35
C ARG A 66 0.08 3.69 -10.44
N PHE A 67 -0.31 4.09 -11.65
CA PHE A 67 -1.69 4.46 -11.90
C PHE A 67 -2.41 3.20 -12.40
N ASP A 68 -3.44 2.81 -11.68
CA ASP A 68 -4.32 1.71 -12.08
C ASP A 68 -5.41 2.31 -12.98
N GLU A 69 -5.22 2.17 -14.30
CA GLU A 69 -6.15 2.68 -15.30
C GLU A 69 -7.57 2.08 -15.17
N PRO A 70 -7.74 0.75 -15.02
CA PRO A 70 -9.04 0.13 -14.76
C PRO A 70 -9.82 0.72 -13.58
N HIS A 71 -9.14 1.01 -12.47
CA HIS A 71 -9.78 1.52 -11.24
C HIS A 71 -9.68 3.04 -11.07
N ASN A 72 -9.00 3.72 -12.00
CA ASN A 72 -8.83 5.17 -12.07
C ASN A 72 -8.25 5.80 -10.78
N TRP A 73 -7.27 5.14 -10.16
CA TRP A 73 -6.58 5.63 -8.95
C TRP A 73 -5.07 5.47 -9.01
N TRP A 74 -4.37 6.16 -8.10
CA TRP A 74 -2.94 5.92 -7.85
C TRP A 74 -2.79 4.88 -6.74
N GLU A 75 -1.99 3.86 -7.01
CA GLU A 75 -1.64 2.80 -6.08
C GLU A 75 -0.12 2.77 -5.85
N LEU A 76 0.29 2.05 -4.81
CA LEU A 76 1.68 1.76 -4.55
C LEU A 76 1.87 0.26 -4.74
N HIS A 77 2.31 -0.07 -5.95
CA HIS A 77 2.37 -1.41 -6.49
C HIS A 77 3.60 -1.55 -7.42
N PRO A 78 4.51 -2.49 -7.13
CA PRO A 78 4.51 -3.30 -5.93
C PRO A 78 4.91 -2.50 -4.68
N VAL A 79 4.46 -3.00 -3.53
CA VAL A 79 5.01 -2.61 -2.24
C VAL A 79 6.36 -3.29 -2.04
N ILE A 80 7.34 -2.56 -1.50
CA ILE A 80 8.69 -3.05 -1.24
C ILE A 80 8.88 -3.36 0.24
N GLY A 81 8.25 -2.59 1.13
CA GLY A 81 8.29 -2.85 2.57
C GLY A 81 7.50 -1.83 3.39
N TRP A 82 7.40 -2.11 4.68
CA TRP A 82 6.73 -1.23 5.64
C TRP A 82 7.36 -1.38 7.04
N GLU A 83 7.16 -0.37 7.89
CA GLU A 83 7.55 -0.39 9.30
C GLU A 83 6.44 0.24 10.16
N LYS A 84 6.34 -0.23 11.40
CA LYS A 84 5.45 0.38 12.40
C LYS A 84 6.14 1.58 13.05
N LEU A 85 5.39 2.67 13.21
CA LEU A 85 5.84 3.91 13.86
C LEU A 85 5.37 4.01 15.32
#